data_AF-A0A0T6AIY6-F1
#
_entry.id   AF-A0A0T6AIY6-F1
#
_cell.length_a   1.000
_cell.length_b   1.000
_cell.length_c   1.000
_cell.angle_alpha   90.00
_cell.angle_beta   90.00
_cell.angle_gamma   90.00
#
_symmetry.space_group_name_H-M   'P 1'
#
loop_
_entity.id
_entity.type
_entity.pdbx_description
1 polymer ?
#
loop_
_entity_poly.entity_id
_entity_poly.type
_entity_poly.pdbx_seq_one_letter_code
_entity_poly.pdbx_strand_id
1 'polypeptide(L)'
;MRSAAQADLAKYERALHRYFQIPASSRKTKDREKILKVVGVDNTLEFLTMHIPLWEVKIDELLDPTCTDMLPISISHSYVNWVRGAIRLMPDGARVKIFSSKLKSTGLKKAILQLLSRMTEDAPRDFEVTDVQLVEKVHKDTLFRVRDEKGKELSLYLSRFGCLGEYIYSGLPGLVGLPVLPVVHHVTPQGEEILLKPKEEGVNIYLDEGVTASRILREWTWWVEGAARQDALGDCIGTALRYGHYVASPGKKVFMIDNIELFHLNDTDVRIFEPIHDFLPRKAYPDDQGKRDALQARMQPDYDKVYRDQMRIIVREWAEIERYLIQMRRHIRTYTGEVFEKVLANVKARVFEKR
;
A
#
# COMPACT_ATOMS: atom_id res chain seq x y z
N MET A 1 -16.67 -5.03 -26.36
CA MET A 1 -16.89 -3.67 -26.89
C MET A 1 -15.55 -2.94 -26.90
N ARG A 2 -14.98 -2.58 -28.07
CA ARG A 2 -13.87 -1.62 -28.10
C ARG A 2 -14.47 -0.23 -27.84
N SER A 3 -14.40 0.23 -26.60
CA SER A 3 -15.07 1.45 -26.13
C SER A 3 -14.40 2.71 -26.72
N ALA A 4 -15.14 3.82 -26.81
CA ALA A 4 -14.59 5.12 -27.21
C ALA A 4 -13.34 5.52 -26.40
N ALA A 5 -13.28 5.10 -25.13
CA ALA A 5 -12.14 5.30 -24.25
C ALA A 5 -10.84 4.64 -24.77
N GLN A 6 -10.93 3.45 -25.39
CA GLN A 6 -9.75 2.80 -25.98
C GLN A 6 -9.23 3.55 -27.22
N ALA A 7 -10.14 4.08 -28.04
CA ALA A 7 -9.77 4.89 -29.20
C ALA A 7 -9.10 6.22 -28.77
N ASP A 8 -9.62 6.84 -27.71
CA ASP A 8 -9.04 8.04 -27.12
C ASP A 8 -7.66 7.79 -26.50
N LEU A 9 -7.50 6.68 -25.77
CA LEU A 9 -6.20 6.28 -25.22
C LEU A 9 -5.19 6.06 -26.34
N ALA A 10 -5.55 5.33 -27.40
CA ALA A 10 -4.65 5.10 -28.54
C ALA A 10 -4.28 6.41 -29.27
N LYS A 11 -5.20 7.38 -29.34
CA LYS A 11 -4.90 8.72 -29.88
C LYS A 11 -3.90 9.46 -29.00
N TYR A 12 -4.06 9.40 -27.68
CA TYR A 12 -3.13 9.96 -26.71
C TYR A 12 -1.75 9.30 -26.79
N GLU A 13 -1.66 7.97 -26.79
CA GLU A 13 -0.39 7.22 -26.90
C GLU A 13 0.39 7.58 -28.17
N ARG A 14 -0.30 7.74 -29.31
CA ARG A 14 0.34 8.20 -30.56
C ARG A 14 0.88 9.63 -30.43
N ALA A 15 0.19 10.52 -29.73
CA ALA A 15 0.67 11.87 -29.47
C ALA A 15 1.86 11.87 -28.51
N LEU A 16 1.80 11.02 -27.47
CA LEU A 16 2.84 10.82 -26.47
C LEU A 16 4.13 10.31 -27.10
N HIS A 17 4.03 9.31 -27.98
CA HIS A 17 5.19 8.78 -28.70
C HIS A 17 5.91 9.85 -29.52
N ARG A 18 5.18 10.68 -30.27
CA ARG A 18 5.76 11.82 -31.00
C ARG A 18 6.37 12.87 -30.08
N TYR A 19 5.75 13.12 -28.93
CA TYR A 19 6.26 14.07 -27.95
C TYR A 19 7.62 13.62 -27.38
N PHE A 20 7.76 12.35 -27.02
CA PHE A 20 9.01 11.80 -26.47
C PHE A 20 10.13 11.57 -27.51
N GLN A 21 9.84 11.67 -28.81
CA GLN A 21 10.86 11.74 -29.85
C GLN A 21 11.63 13.08 -29.84
N ILE A 22 11.07 14.13 -29.23
CA ILE A 22 11.75 15.41 -29.04
C ILE A 22 12.72 15.27 -27.85
N PRO A 23 14.02 15.58 -28.01
CA PRO A 23 14.98 15.57 -26.91
C PRO A 23 14.50 16.45 -25.75
N ALA A 24 14.71 16.01 -24.51
CA ALA A 24 14.20 16.71 -23.32
C ALA A 24 14.62 18.19 -23.26
N SER A 25 15.87 18.51 -23.63
CA SER A 25 16.40 19.88 -23.71
C SER A 25 15.77 20.76 -24.79
N SER A 26 15.07 20.15 -25.76
CA SER A 26 14.47 20.83 -26.92
C SER A 26 12.94 20.93 -26.84
N ARG A 27 12.31 20.32 -25.84
CA ARG A 27 10.85 20.35 -25.64
C ARG A 27 10.41 21.74 -25.21
N LYS A 28 9.56 22.37 -26.02
CA LYS A 28 9.06 23.72 -25.76
C LYS A 28 7.73 23.66 -25.00
N THR A 29 7.36 24.76 -24.34
CA THR A 29 6.06 24.92 -23.67
C THR A 29 4.88 24.62 -24.61
N LYS A 30 4.97 24.99 -25.89
CA LYS A 30 3.94 24.68 -26.91
C LYS A 30 3.76 23.17 -27.16
N ASP A 31 4.83 22.39 -27.05
CA ASP A 31 4.77 20.92 -27.21
C ASP A 31 4.03 20.28 -26.02
N ARG A 32 4.33 20.77 -24.80
CA ARG A 32 3.64 20.38 -23.56
C ARG A 32 2.16 20.76 -23.60
N GLU A 33 1.87 21.97 -24.03
CA GLU A 33 0.49 22.45 -24.17
C GLU A 33 -0.32 21.54 -25.11
N LYS A 34 0.28 21.14 -26.23
CA LYS A 34 -0.37 20.24 -27.20
C LYS A 34 -0.69 18.87 -26.59
N ILE A 35 0.24 18.25 -25.86
CA ILE A 35 -0.02 16.94 -25.25
C ILE A 35 -1.01 17.04 -24.08
N LEU A 36 -0.99 18.12 -23.31
CA LEU A 36 -1.96 18.39 -22.25
C LEU A 36 -3.38 18.59 -22.80
N LYS A 37 -3.53 19.28 -23.95
CA LYS A 37 -4.84 19.38 -24.64
C LYS A 37 -5.34 18.02 -25.12
N VAL A 38 -4.45 17.16 -25.63
CA VAL A 38 -4.83 15.82 -26.09
C VAL A 38 -5.28 14.92 -24.95
N VAL A 39 -4.64 15.02 -23.78
CA VAL A 39 -5.04 14.22 -22.61
C VAL A 39 -6.34 14.74 -21.99
N GLY A 40 -6.69 16.00 -22.22
CA GLY A 40 -7.96 16.62 -21.84
C GLY A 40 -7.85 17.58 -20.68
N VAL A 41 -6.72 18.29 -20.54
CA VAL A 41 -6.59 19.40 -19.58
C VAL A 41 -7.16 20.67 -20.22
N ASP A 42 -8.14 21.30 -19.55
CA ASP A 42 -8.88 22.44 -20.10
C ASP A 42 -8.03 23.74 -20.12
N ASN A 43 -7.50 24.15 -18.95
CA ASN A 43 -6.65 25.35 -18.81
C ASN A 43 -5.16 25.00 -18.91
N THR A 44 -4.71 24.55 -20.08
CA THR A 44 -3.31 24.07 -20.24
C THR A 44 -2.25 25.13 -19.95
N LEU A 45 -2.50 26.40 -20.28
CA LEU A 45 -1.54 27.48 -20.04
C LEU A 45 -1.37 27.74 -18.55
N GLU A 46 -2.48 27.89 -17.82
CA GLU A 46 -2.48 28.07 -16.36
C GLU A 46 -1.78 26.91 -15.67
N PHE A 47 -2.10 25.67 -16.08
CA PHE A 47 -1.44 24.47 -15.58
C PHE A 47 0.06 24.52 -15.84
N LEU A 48 0.53 24.93 -17.02
CA LEU A 48 1.96 25.03 -17.33
C LEU A 48 2.69 26.13 -16.56
N THR A 49 2.00 27.22 -16.22
CA THR A 49 2.59 28.40 -15.57
C THR A 49 2.52 28.38 -14.05
N MET A 50 2.11 27.26 -13.43
CA MET A 50 2.09 27.14 -11.98
C MET A 50 3.47 27.43 -11.39
N HIS A 51 3.53 28.21 -10.30
CA HIS A 51 4.76 28.60 -9.61
C HIS A 51 5.37 27.45 -8.80
N ILE A 52 5.66 26.34 -9.47
CA ILE A 52 6.33 25.16 -8.92
C ILE A 52 7.71 25.07 -9.58
N PRO A 53 8.81 24.97 -8.81
CA PRO A 53 10.13 24.84 -9.40
C PRO A 53 10.25 23.63 -10.31
N LEU A 54 10.86 23.82 -11.48
CA LEU A 54 11.07 22.77 -12.50
C LEU A 54 9.77 22.10 -12.98
N TRP A 55 8.63 22.80 -12.92
CA TRP A 55 7.33 22.21 -13.21
C TRP A 55 7.22 21.57 -14.60
N GLU A 56 7.80 22.19 -15.62
CA GLU A 56 7.83 21.62 -16.97
C GLU A 56 8.53 20.25 -17.01
N VAL A 57 9.61 20.05 -16.24
CA VAL A 57 10.29 18.75 -16.12
C VAL A 57 9.39 17.75 -15.40
N LYS A 58 8.66 18.19 -14.39
CA LYS A 58 7.73 17.33 -13.64
C LYS A 58 6.53 16.91 -14.48
N ILE A 59 6.07 17.75 -15.39
CA ILE A 59 5.07 17.39 -16.40
C ILE A 59 5.63 16.30 -17.33
N ASP A 60 6.87 16.44 -17.80
CA ASP A 60 7.50 15.42 -18.64
C ASP A 60 7.60 14.07 -17.90
N GLU A 61 8.02 14.07 -16.63
CA GLU A 61 8.08 12.87 -15.78
C GLU A 61 6.68 12.25 -15.57
N LEU A 62 5.65 13.07 -15.29
CA LEU A 62 4.26 12.60 -15.17
C LEU A 62 3.78 11.93 -16.45
N LEU A 63 4.08 12.51 -17.60
CA LEU A 63 3.66 12.03 -18.92
C LEU A 63 4.51 10.83 -19.41
N ASP A 64 5.67 10.57 -18.83
CA ASP A 64 6.57 9.50 -19.28
C ASP A 64 5.90 8.13 -19.13
N PRO A 65 5.63 7.40 -20.23
CA PRO A 65 5.00 6.09 -20.16
C PRO A 65 5.93 5.04 -19.54
N THR A 66 7.25 5.28 -19.50
CA THR A 66 8.24 4.34 -18.98
C THR A 66 8.39 4.38 -17.46
N CYS A 67 7.80 5.39 -16.80
CA CYS A 67 7.77 5.53 -15.35
C CYS A 67 6.36 5.27 -14.82
N THR A 68 6.27 4.71 -13.63
CA THR A 68 4.99 4.43 -12.95
C THR A 68 4.48 5.58 -12.09
N ASP A 69 5.24 6.67 -11.96
CA ASP A 69 4.84 7.82 -11.16
C ASP A 69 3.59 8.52 -11.70
N MET A 70 2.66 8.72 -10.79
CA MET A 70 1.60 9.71 -10.89
C MET A 70 1.88 10.95 -10.02
N LEU A 71 2.96 10.92 -9.23
CA LEU A 71 3.44 12.05 -8.42
C LEU A 71 4.96 12.22 -8.65
N PRO A 72 5.37 13.02 -9.66
CA PRO A 72 6.76 13.15 -10.13
C PRO A 72 7.63 14.01 -9.20
N ILE A 73 7.52 13.82 -7.89
CA ILE A 73 8.31 14.57 -6.89
C ILE A 73 8.48 13.73 -5.63
N SER A 74 9.58 13.93 -4.89
CA SER A 74 9.76 13.29 -3.57
C SER A 74 8.67 13.74 -2.59
N ILE A 75 8.23 12.83 -1.71
CA ILE A 75 7.35 13.17 -0.59
C ILE A 75 8.00 14.09 0.45
N SER A 76 9.34 14.04 0.54
CA SER A 76 10.10 14.94 1.41
C SER A 76 10.25 16.34 0.83
N HIS A 77 9.84 16.58 -0.42
CA HIS A 77 10.02 17.88 -1.04
C HIS A 77 8.96 18.88 -0.58
N SER A 78 9.38 20.10 -0.28
CA SER A 78 8.52 21.23 0.11
C SER A 78 7.31 21.51 -0.81
N TYR A 79 7.43 21.20 -2.12
CA TYR A 79 6.36 21.44 -3.11
C TYR A 79 5.46 20.23 -3.35
N VAL A 80 5.61 19.12 -2.61
CA VAL A 80 4.83 17.90 -2.88
C VAL A 80 3.32 18.13 -2.83
N ASN A 81 2.84 18.92 -1.86
CA ASN A 81 1.41 19.21 -1.73
C ASN A 81 0.90 20.06 -2.89
N TRP A 82 1.72 20.98 -3.41
CA TRP A 82 1.39 21.81 -4.57
C TRP A 82 1.33 20.98 -5.86
N VAL A 83 2.33 20.11 -6.09
CA VAL A 83 2.34 19.19 -7.23
C VAL A 83 1.15 18.22 -7.14
N ARG A 84 0.89 17.65 -5.96
CA ARG A 84 -0.26 16.77 -5.74
C ARG A 84 -1.58 17.51 -6.01
N GLY A 85 -1.72 18.74 -5.52
CA GLY A 85 -2.85 19.61 -5.79
C GLY A 85 -3.05 19.86 -7.28
N ALA A 86 -1.99 20.22 -8.00
CA ALA A 86 -2.02 20.42 -9.44
C ALA A 86 -2.56 19.19 -10.19
N ILE A 87 -2.05 17.99 -9.87
CA ILE A 87 -2.47 16.75 -10.51
C ILE A 87 -3.90 16.36 -10.10
N ARG A 88 -4.29 16.64 -8.85
CA ARG A 88 -5.67 16.46 -8.36
C ARG A 88 -6.68 17.41 -9.06
N LEU A 89 -6.24 18.55 -9.57
CA LEU A 89 -7.08 19.48 -10.34
C LEU A 89 -7.25 19.07 -11.81
N MET A 90 -6.43 18.15 -12.32
CA MET A 90 -6.63 17.61 -13.67
C MET A 90 -7.96 16.84 -13.73
N PRO A 91 -8.66 16.84 -14.88
CA PRO A 91 -9.87 16.03 -15.06
C PRO A 91 -9.60 14.54 -14.84
N ASP A 92 -10.57 13.81 -14.28
CA ASP A 92 -10.45 12.37 -13.98
C ASP A 92 -10.01 11.57 -15.22
N GLY A 93 -10.65 11.85 -16.37
CA GLY A 93 -10.32 11.21 -17.63
C GLY A 93 -8.88 11.47 -18.10
N ALA A 94 -8.28 12.61 -17.73
CA ALA A 94 -6.88 12.88 -18.03
C ALA A 94 -5.95 12.01 -17.17
N ARG A 95 -6.21 11.92 -15.85
CA ARG A 95 -5.44 11.05 -14.94
C ARG A 95 -5.51 9.59 -15.34
N VAL A 96 -6.70 9.11 -15.70
CA VAL A 96 -6.92 7.74 -16.19
C VAL A 96 -6.11 7.47 -17.45
N LYS A 97 -6.11 8.39 -18.44
CA LYS A 97 -5.32 8.24 -19.67
C LYS A 97 -3.81 8.20 -19.40
N ILE A 98 -3.31 9.10 -18.55
CA ILE A 98 -1.89 9.14 -18.17
C ILE A 98 -1.48 7.80 -17.54
N PHE A 99 -2.20 7.37 -16.50
CA PHE A 99 -1.89 6.11 -15.82
C PHE A 99 -2.01 4.90 -16.77
N SER A 100 -3.07 4.84 -17.58
CA SER A 100 -3.30 3.75 -18.53
C SER A 100 -2.19 3.63 -19.55
N SER A 101 -1.64 4.76 -20.03
CA SER A 101 -0.53 4.75 -21.00
C SER A 101 0.77 4.15 -20.44
N LYS A 102 0.93 4.14 -19.11
CA LYS A 102 2.10 3.57 -18.43
C LYS A 102 2.04 2.05 -18.35
N LEU A 103 0.85 1.44 -18.45
CA LEU A 103 0.62 0.03 -18.14
C LEU A 103 1.44 -0.95 -18.98
N LYS A 104 1.61 -0.65 -20.28
CA LYS A 104 2.29 -1.54 -21.23
C LYS A 104 3.81 -1.49 -21.08
N SER A 105 4.37 -0.30 -21.10
CA SER A 105 5.82 -0.03 -21.05
C SER A 105 6.46 -0.41 -19.72
N THR A 106 5.71 -0.35 -18.63
CA THR A 106 6.19 -0.67 -17.28
C THR A 106 5.93 -2.12 -16.89
N GLY A 107 5.14 -2.86 -17.67
CA GLY A 107 4.71 -4.23 -17.35
C GLY A 107 3.59 -4.33 -16.30
N LEU A 108 3.09 -3.19 -15.80
CA LEU A 108 2.04 -3.15 -14.78
C LEU A 108 0.76 -3.89 -15.17
N LYS A 109 0.41 -3.94 -16.46
CA LYS A 109 -0.78 -4.69 -16.91
C LYS A 109 -0.76 -6.15 -16.43
N LYS A 110 0.40 -6.82 -16.57
CA LYS A 110 0.56 -8.21 -16.15
C LYS A 110 0.51 -8.35 -14.62
N ALA A 111 1.15 -7.44 -13.91
CA ALA A 111 1.17 -7.44 -12.44
C ALA A 111 -0.23 -7.20 -11.83
N ILE A 112 -1.01 -6.29 -12.43
CA ILE A 112 -2.40 -6.03 -12.02
C ILE A 112 -3.26 -7.27 -12.28
N LEU A 113 -3.18 -7.89 -13.47
CA LEU A 113 -3.91 -9.14 -13.75
C LEU A 113 -3.53 -10.27 -12.76
N GLN A 114 -2.26 -10.38 -12.40
CA GLN A 114 -1.80 -11.32 -11.38
C GLN A 114 -2.42 -11.01 -10.01
N LEU A 115 -2.50 -9.75 -9.60
CA LEU A 115 -3.15 -9.37 -8.34
C LEU A 115 -4.65 -9.69 -8.39
N LEU A 116 -5.33 -9.35 -9.48
CA LEU A 116 -6.76 -9.64 -9.66
C LEU A 116 -7.03 -11.14 -9.56
N SER A 117 -6.20 -11.99 -10.17
CA SER A 117 -6.31 -13.46 -10.06
C SER A 117 -6.16 -13.99 -8.63
N ARG A 118 -5.52 -13.25 -7.72
CA ARG A 118 -5.40 -13.60 -6.30
C ARG A 118 -6.57 -13.09 -5.47
N MET A 119 -7.29 -12.08 -5.97
CA MET A 119 -8.41 -11.43 -5.29
C MET A 119 -9.77 -12.03 -5.68
N THR A 120 -9.85 -12.65 -6.85
CA THR A 120 -11.12 -13.14 -7.42
C THR A 120 -11.00 -14.60 -7.79
N GLU A 121 -12.08 -15.37 -7.55
CA GLU A 121 -12.18 -16.76 -8.00
C GLU A 121 -12.07 -16.89 -9.52
N ASP A 122 -12.67 -15.94 -10.25
CA ASP A 122 -12.60 -15.84 -11.71
C ASP A 122 -11.57 -14.78 -12.13
N ALA A 123 -10.35 -15.19 -12.43
CA ALA A 123 -9.30 -14.28 -12.88
C ALA A 123 -9.73 -13.56 -14.18
N PRO A 124 -9.79 -12.22 -14.19
CA PRO A 124 -10.16 -11.47 -15.41
C PRO A 124 -9.05 -11.60 -16.46
N ARG A 125 -9.44 -11.61 -17.76
CA ARG A 125 -8.47 -11.66 -18.86
C ARG A 125 -7.97 -10.26 -19.23
N ASP A 126 -8.82 -9.26 -19.03
CA ASP A 126 -8.48 -7.86 -19.22
C ASP A 126 -9.19 -6.97 -18.19
N PHE A 127 -8.77 -5.71 -18.12
CA PHE A 127 -9.39 -4.69 -17.29
C PHE A 127 -9.26 -3.31 -17.94
N GLU A 128 -10.14 -2.39 -17.54
CA GLU A 128 -10.00 -0.96 -17.82
C GLU A 128 -9.74 -0.20 -16.53
N VAL A 129 -8.89 0.83 -16.56
CA VAL A 129 -8.75 1.76 -15.43
C VAL A 129 -9.88 2.78 -15.53
N THR A 130 -10.64 2.94 -14.45
CA THR A 130 -11.82 3.83 -14.43
C THR A 130 -11.62 5.07 -13.58
N ASP A 131 -10.68 5.03 -12.63
CA ASP A 131 -10.37 6.15 -11.74
C ASP A 131 -8.92 6.07 -11.26
N VAL A 132 -8.32 7.23 -11.00
CA VAL A 132 -6.95 7.37 -10.48
C VAL A 132 -6.88 8.56 -9.53
N GLN A 133 -6.47 8.29 -8.30
CA GLN A 133 -6.38 9.23 -7.21
C GLN A 133 -4.98 9.19 -6.57
N LEU A 134 -4.41 10.38 -6.37
CA LEU A 134 -3.22 10.53 -5.54
C LEU A 134 -3.66 10.58 -4.08
N VAL A 135 -3.40 9.51 -3.33
CA VAL A 135 -3.77 9.47 -1.90
C VAL A 135 -2.71 10.17 -1.06
N GLU A 136 -3.17 10.78 0.02
CA GLU A 136 -2.32 11.48 0.99
C GLU A 136 -1.73 10.48 1.98
N LYS A 137 -0.93 9.55 1.45
CA LYS A 137 -0.18 8.57 2.23
C LYS A 137 1.31 8.86 2.10
N VAL A 138 2.05 8.58 3.17
CA VAL A 138 3.51 8.71 3.22
C VAL A 138 4.20 7.84 2.15
N HIS A 139 3.53 6.81 1.62
CA HIS A 139 4.10 5.85 0.68
C HIS A 139 4.03 6.25 -0.81
N LYS A 140 3.57 7.47 -1.12
CA LYS A 140 3.26 7.93 -2.49
C LYS A 140 2.27 7.01 -3.21
N ASP A 141 1.35 6.42 -2.46
CA ASP A 141 0.43 5.46 -3.06
C ASP A 141 -0.43 6.15 -4.13
N THR A 142 -0.57 5.49 -5.26
CA THR A 142 -1.59 5.81 -6.24
C THR A 142 -2.74 4.85 -6.03
N LEU A 143 -3.89 5.36 -5.65
CA LEU A 143 -5.13 4.59 -5.61
C LEU A 143 -5.74 4.63 -7.01
N PHE A 144 -6.06 3.48 -7.57
CA PHE A 144 -6.74 3.42 -8.85
C PHE A 144 -7.83 2.36 -8.82
N ARG A 145 -8.86 2.55 -9.66
CA ARG A 145 -9.93 1.58 -9.84
C ARG A 145 -9.79 0.91 -11.17
N VAL A 146 -10.00 -0.40 -11.16
CA VAL A 146 -10.07 -1.21 -12.36
C VAL A 146 -11.45 -1.83 -12.47
N ARG A 147 -11.98 -1.89 -13.68
CA ARG A 147 -13.20 -2.60 -14.02
C ARG A 147 -12.86 -3.78 -14.91
N ASP A 148 -13.33 -4.97 -14.53
CA ASP A 148 -13.16 -6.17 -15.34
C ASP A 148 -14.17 -6.24 -16.50
N GLU A 149 -14.03 -7.26 -17.34
CA GLU A 149 -14.93 -7.51 -18.48
C GLU A 149 -16.39 -7.80 -18.06
N LYS A 150 -16.63 -8.17 -16.79
CA LYS A 150 -17.95 -8.43 -16.22
C LYS A 150 -18.55 -7.18 -15.56
N GLY A 151 -17.84 -6.05 -15.57
CA GLY A 151 -18.26 -4.79 -14.98
C GLY A 151 -17.98 -4.66 -13.48
N LYS A 152 -17.29 -5.63 -12.86
CA LYS A 152 -16.91 -5.56 -11.44
C LYS A 152 -15.79 -4.56 -11.26
N GLU A 153 -15.97 -3.62 -10.34
CA GLU A 153 -14.95 -2.64 -9.98
C GLU A 153 -14.16 -3.06 -8.74
N LEU A 154 -12.85 -2.89 -8.79
CA LEU A 154 -11.93 -3.17 -7.70
C LEU A 154 -10.97 -1.99 -7.53
N SER A 155 -10.75 -1.58 -6.28
CA SER A 155 -9.83 -0.51 -5.93
C SER A 155 -8.48 -1.11 -5.52
N LEU A 156 -7.39 -0.60 -6.09
CA LEU A 156 -6.04 -1.10 -5.89
C LEU A 156 -5.09 0.05 -5.55
N TYR A 157 -4.10 -0.23 -4.72
CA TYR A 157 -2.97 0.65 -4.46
C TYR A 157 -1.76 0.21 -5.29
N LEU A 158 -1.09 1.19 -5.90
CA LEU A 158 0.28 1.09 -6.37
C LEU A 158 1.16 1.84 -5.38
N SER A 159 2.00 1.11 -4.65
CA SER A 159 2.97 1.64 -3.69
C SER A 159 4.39 1.53 -4.21
N ARG A 160 5.23 2.46 -3.76
CA ARG A 160 6.68 2.49 -4.05
C ARG A 160 7.53 2.48 -2.77
N PHE A 161 6.89 2.26 -1.63
CA PHE A 161 7.55 2.28 -0.33
C PHE A 161 7.56 0.89 0.28
N GLY A 162 8.70 0.45 0.80
CA GLY A 162 8.80 -0.82 1.52
C GLY A 162 8.40 -2.06 0.72
N CYS A 163 8.44 -2.00 -0.62
CA CYS A 163 7.84 -3.00 -1.52
C CYS A 163 8.29 -4.45 -1.22
N LEU A 164 9.60 -4.67 -1.10
CA LEU A 164 10.16 -5.97 -0.78
C LEU A 164 9.78 -6.45 0.63
N GLY A 165 9.79 -5.55 1.61
CA GLY A 165 9.41 -5.87 2.99
C GLY A 165 7.96 -6.33 3.06
N GLU A 166 7.02 -5.55 2.52
CA GLU A 166 5.60 -5.90 2.54
C GLU A 166 5.33 -7.18 1.71
N TYR A 167 6.04 -7.40 0.60
CA TYR A 167 5.98 -8.65 -0.15
C TYR A 167 6.43 -9.86 0.67
N ILE A 168 7.58 -9.78 1.35
CA ILE A 168 8.08 -10.84 2.24
C ILE A 168 7.07 -11.09 3.36
N TYR A 169 6.55 -10.04 3.99
CA TYR A 169 5.58 -10.22 5.08
C TYR A 169 4.29 -10.89 4.59
N SER A 170 3.79 -10.52 3.41
CA SER A 170 2.49 -10.97 2.92
C SER A 170 2.31 -12.50 2.84
N GLY A 171 3.40 -13.26 2.69
CA GLY A 171 3.35 -14.72 2.66
C GLY A 171 3.36 -15.39 4.03
N LEU A 172 3.60 -14.66 5.12
CA LEU A 172 3.72 -15.22 6.47
C LEU A 172 2.37 -15.46 7.18
N PRO A 173 1.41 -14.51 7.18
CA PRO A 173 0.16 -14.67 7.93
C PRO A 173 -0.61 -15.94 7.59
N GLY A 174 -0.69 -16.29 6.29
CA GLY A 174 -1.41 -17.48 5.83
C GLY A 174 -0.85 -18.79 6.40
N LEU A 175 0.46 -18.86 6.65
CA LEU A 175 1.12 -20.05 7.22
C LEU A 175 0.69 -20.33 8.67
N VAL A 176 0.20 -19.32 9.37
CA VAL A 176 -0.20 -19.38 10.78
C VAL A 176 -1.69 -19.10 10.99
N GLY A 177 -2.49 -19.23 9.93
CA GLY A 177 -3.94 -19.09 9.97
C GLY A 177 -4.44 -17.65 10.11
N LEU A 178 -3.60 -16.65 9.81
CA LEU A 178 -3.96 -15.24 9.91
C LEU A 178 -4.43 -14.67 8.58
N PRO A 179 -5.39 -13.72 8.61
CA PRO A 179 -5.85 -13.04 7.41
C PRO A 179 -4.76 -12.10 6.88
N VAL A 180 -4.63 -12.06 5.55
CA VAL A 180 -3.71 -11.17 4.84
C VAL A 180 -4.30 -10.79 3.49
N LEU A 181 -3.99 -9.59 3.03
CA LEU A 181 -4.36 -9.14 1.70
C LEU A 181 -3.32 -9.64 0.69
N PRO A 182 -3.72 -10.15 -0.48
CA PRO A 182 -2.77 -10.55 -1.50
C PRO A 182 -2.01 -9.32 -2.00
N VAL A 183 -0.71 -9.45 -2.21
CA VAL A 183 0.11 -8.41 -2.82
C VAL A 183 0.87 -8.96 -4.02
N VAL A 184 1.30 -8.10 -4.93
CA VAL A 184 2.20 -8.44 -6.05
C VAL A 184 3.37 -7.49 -6.05
N HIS A 185 4.57 -8.04 -5.86
CA HIS A 185 5.82 -7.32 -6.07
C HIS A 185 6.18 -7.32 -7.56
N HIS A 186 6.48 -6.15 -8.09
CA HIS A 186 6.80 -5.94 -9.50
C HIS A 186 7.99 -5.01 -9.64
N VAL A 187 8.90 -5.32 -10.56
CA VAL A 187 10.03 -4.46 -10.91
C VAL A 187 9.87 -4.06 -12.38
N THR A 188 9.84 -2.76 -12.66
CA THR A 188 9.71 -2.27 -14.04
C THR A 188 10.99 -2.53 -14.85
N PRO A 189 10.95 -2.48 -16.19
CA PRO A 189 12.15 -2.58 -17.01
C PRO A 189 13.25 -1.54 -16.67
N GLN A 190 12.86 -0.42 -16.08
CA GLN A 190 13.72 0.67 -15.63
C GLN A 190 14.29 0.43 -14.22
N GLY A 191 13.91 -0.66 -13.56
CA GLY A 191 14.34 -1.01 -12.21
C GLY A 191 13.52 -0.38 -11.09
N GLU A 192 12.33 0.17 -11.37
CA GLU A 192 11.46 0.71 -10.32
C GLU A 192 10.78 -0.43 -9.56
N GLU A 193 10.97 -0.50 -8.24
CA GLU A 193 10.25 -1.44 -7.38
C GLU A 193 8.86 -0.93 -7.02
N ILE A 194 7.87 -1.80 -7.17
CA ILE A 194 6.46 -1.49 -7.00
C ILE A 194 5.79 -2.62 -6.23
N LEU A 195 4.87 -2.25 -5.35
CA LEU A 195 3.95 -3.17 -4.73
C LEU A 195 2.52 -2.83 -5.12
N LEU A 196 1.82 -3.82 -5.66
CA LEU A 196 0.38 -3.74 -5.89
C LEU A 196 -0.35 -4.47 -4.75
N LYS A 197 -1.37 -3.82 -4.19
CA LYS A 197 -2.23 -4.43 -3.16
C LYS A 197 -3.67 -3.95 -3.31
N PRO A 198 -4.68 -4.72 -2.87
CA PRO A 198 -6.05 -4.24 -2.85
C PRO A 198 -6.19 -3.06 -1.88
N LYS A 199 -7.12 -2.16 -2.16
CA LYS A 199 -7.61 -1.24 -1.15
C LYS A 199 -8.27 -2.06 -0.04
N GLU A 200 -7.92 -1.75 1.20
CA GLU A 200 -8.47 -2.44 2.35
C GLU A 200 -10.00 -2.21 2.44
N GLU A 201 -10.74 -3.31 2.63
CA GLU A 201 -12.17 -3.25 2.94
C GLU A 201 -12.37 -3.33 4.44
N GLY A 202 -12.91 -2.26 5.04
CA GLY A 202 -13.19 -2.22 6.46
C GLY A 202 -12.94 -0.85 7.05
N VAL A 203 -12.71 -0.85 8.36
CA VAL A 203 -12.50 0.36 9.16
C VAL A 203 -11.11 0.32 9.75
N ASN A 204 -10.34 1.40 9.55
CA ASN A 204 -9.07 1.60 10.23
C ASN A 204 -9.35 1.86 11.71
N ILE A 205 -8.92 0.93 12.59
CA ILE A 205 -9.29 0.95 14.02
C ILE A 205 -8.80 2.25 14.70
N TYR A 206 -7.65 2.77 14.27
CA TYR A 206 -7.05 3.95 14.88
C TYR A 206 -7.53 5.25 14.23
N LEU A 207 -7.56 5.29 12.90
CA LEU A 207 -7.70 6.52 12.12
C LEU A 207 -9.14 6.88 11.77
N ASP A 208 -10.03 5.90 11.63
CA ASP A 208 -11.37 6.21 11.15
C ASP A 208 -12.24 6.83 12.25
N GLU A 209 -12.93 7.92 11.89
CA GLU A 209 -13.91 8.60 12.75
C GLU A 209 -15.11 7.70 13.10
N GLY A 210 -15.41 6.73 12.25
CA GLY A 210 -16.46 5.73 12.47
C GLY A 210 -16.18 4.75 13.62
N VAL A 211 -15.03 4.84 14.29
CA VAL A 211 -14.67 4.08 15.49
C VAL A 211 -15.07 4.89 16.73
N THR A 212 -16.37 4.93 17.01
CA THR A 212 -16.93 5.65 18.16
C THR A 212 -16.88 4.81 19.44
N ALA A 213 -16.97 5.46 20.61
CA ALA A 213 -17.03 4.77 21.91
C ALA A 213 -18.11 3.65 21.95
N SER A 214 -19.31 3.93 21.46
CA SER A 214 -20.40 2.95 21.39
C SER A 214 -20.04 1.71 20.56
N ARG A 215 -19.31 1.90 19.46
CA ARG A 215 -18.87 0.81 18.60
C ARG A 215 -17.75 0.03 19.26
N ILE A 216 -16.78 0.71 19.88
CA ILE A 216 -15.71 0.06 20.65
C ILE A 216 -16.34 -0.87 21.70
N LEU A 217 -17.28 -0.38 22.50
CA LEU A 217 -17.92 -1.18 23.55
C LEU A 217 -18.67 -2.43 23.04
N ARG A 218 -19.12 -2.41 21.79
CA ARG A 218 -19.80 -3.54 21.14
C ARG A 218 -18.83 -4.51 20.45
N GLU A 219 -17.78 -3.99 19.83
CA GLU A 219 -16.94 -4.75 18.88
C GLU A 219 -15.54 -5.10 19.42
N TRP A 220 -15.12 -4.51 20.55
CA TRP A 220 -13.71 -4.56 20.96
C TRP A 220 -13.14 -5.98 21.06
N THR A 221 -13.93 -6.97 21.48
CA THR A 221 -13.43 -8.34 21.72
C THR A 221 -12.71 -8.89 20.49
N TRP A 222 -13.37 -8.91 19.33
CA TRP A 222 -12.76 -9.48 18.13
C TRP A 222 -11.70 -8.56 17.50
N TRP A 223 -11.73 -7.26 17.77
CA TRP A 223 -10.65 -6.35 17.38
C TRP A 223 -9.37 -6.62 18.16
N VAL A 224 -9.48 -6.70 19.49
CA VAL A 224 -8.37 -6.97 20.40
C VAL A 224 -7.79 -8.34 20.14
N GLU A 225 -8.62 -9.38 20.01
CA GLU A 225 -8.14 -10.71 19.66
C GLU A 225 -7.47 -10.74 18.28
N GLY A 226 -8.05 -10.07 17.29
CA GLY A 226 -7.51 -10.03 15.93
C GLY A 226 -6.13 -9.34 15.89
N ALA A 227 -6.00 -8.20 16.55
CA ALA A 227 -4.74 -7.49 16.71
C ALA A 227 -3.72 -8.33 17.49
N ALA A 228 -4.09 -8.95 18.61
CA ALA A 228 -3.20 -9.81 19.39
C ALA A 228 -2.55 -10.93 18.55
N ARG A 229 -3.34 -11.52 17.62
CA ARG A 229 -2.81 -12.54 16.71
C ARG A 229 -1.81 -11.96 15.70
N GLN A 230 -2.09 -10.77 15.16
CA GLN A 230 -1.19 -10.08 14.23
C GLN A 230 0.08 -9.61 14.94
N ASP A 231 -0.05 -9.03 16.13
CA ASP A 231 1.05 -8.59 17.00
C ASP A 231 1.99 -9.75 17.34
N ALA A 232 1.45 -10.95 17.64
CA ALA A 232 2.27 -12.14 17.90
C ALA A 232 3.18 -12.49 16.70
N LEU A 233 2.64 -12.50 15.48
CA LEU A 233 3.45 -12.71 14.28
C LEU A 233 4.41 -11.56 14.03
N GLY A 234 3.95 -10.31 14.19
CA GLY A 234 4.77 -9.11 14.02
C GLY A 234 5.98 -9.08 14.95
N ASP A 235 5.79 -9.42 16.22
CA ASP A 235 6.86 -9.49 17.23
C ASP A 235 7.91 -10.55 16.92
N CYS A 236 7.48 -11.73 16.44
CA CYS A 236 8.39 -12.79 16.00
C CYS A 236 9.28 -12.33 14.84
N ILE A 237 8.67 -11.67 13.85
CA ILE A 237 9.35 -11.24 12.63
C ILE A 237 10.14 -9.95 12.82
N GLY A 238 9.81 -9.15 13.85
CA GLY A 238 10.40 -7.83 14.07
C GLY A 238 9.81 -6.78 13.15
N THR A 239 8.48 -6.72 13.05
CA THR A 239 7.80 -5.69 12.24
C THR A 239 7.83 -4.34 12.95
N ALA A 240 8.27 -3.30 12.25
CA ALA A 240 8.05 -1.91 12.65
C ALA A 240 6.73 -1.41 12.05
N LEU A 241 5.79 -1.00 12.90
CA LEU A 241 4.43 -0.60 12.53
C LEU A 241 4.24 0.92 12.65
N ARG A 242 3.42 1.51 11.77
CA ARG A 242 2.94 2.90 11.92
C ARG A 242 1.66 2.95 12.71
N TYR A 243 1.37 4.11 13.27
CA TYR A 243 0.01 4.40 13.72
C TYR A 243 -1.01 4.21 12.57
N GLY A 244 -2.10 3.45 12.82
CA GLY A 244 -3.08 3.10 11.80
C GLY A 244 -2.88 1.76 11.08
N HIS A 245 -2.12 0.83 11.65
CA HIS A 245 -1.73 -0.44 11.01
C HIS A 245 -2.79 -1.56 11.06
N TYR A 246 -3.98 -1.34 11.64
CA TYR A 246 -5.05 -2.35 11.71
C TYR A 246 -6.33 -1.92 10.98
N VAL A 247 -6.78 -2.78 10.07
CA VAL A 247 -8.10 -2.69 9.44
C VAL A 247 -9.00 -3.83 9.89
N ALA A 248 -10.15 -3.48 10.42
CA ALA A 248 -11.20 -4.40 10.82
C ALA A 248 -12.24 -4.54 9.70
N SER A 249 -12.33 -5.72 9.10
CA SER A 249 -13.22 -5.97 7.96
C SER A 249 -14.65 -6.31 8.38
N PRO A 250 -15.64 -6.18 7.47
CA PRO A 250 -17.03 -6.59 7.73
C PRO A 250 -17.16 -8.08 8.09
N GLY A 251 -16.27 -8.93 7.55
CA GLY A 251 -16.22 -10.37 7.84
C GLY A 251 -15.56 -10.74 9.18
N LYS A 252 -15.42 -9.77 10.10
CA LYS A 252 -14.78 -9.93 11.42
C LYS A 252 -13.34 -10.46 11.36
N LYS A 253 -12.57 -9.97 10.40
CA LYS A 253 -11.12 -10.23 10.30
C LYS A 253 -10.36 -8.94 10.57
N VAL A 254 -9.23 -9.05 11.27
CA VAL A 254 -8.30 -7.93 11.48
C VAL A 254 -7.07 -8.16 10.63
N PHE A 255 -6.81 -7.25 9.70
CA PHE A 255 -5.64 -7.26 8.84
C PHE A 255 -4.61 -6.28 9.39
N MET A 256 -3.34 -6.72 9.44
CA MET A 256 -2.21 -5.81 9.60
C MET A 256 -1.81 -5.24 8.24
N ILE A 257 -1.64 -3.93 8.17
CA ILE A 257 -1.40 -3.19 6.93
C ILE A 257 -0.26 -2.19 7.12
N ASP A 258 0.32 -1.74 6.02
CA ASP A 258 1.26 -0.60 5.99
C ASP A 258 2.48 -0.80 6.94
N ASN A 259 3.04 -2.01 6.95
CA ASN A 259 4.30 -2.33 7.63
C ASN A 259 5.41 -1.42 7.12
N ILE A 260 6.13 -0.74 8.02
CA ILE A 260 7.23 0.15 7.63
C ILE A 260 8.43 -0.69 7.26
N GLU A 261 8.81 -1.55 8.19
CA GLU A 261 10.04 -2.32 8.11
C GLU A 261 9.88 -3.70 8.74
N LEU A 262 10.74 -4.63 8.33
CA LEU A 262 10.84 -5.98 8.88
C LEU A 262 12.21 -6.23 9.51
N PHE A 263 12.27 -7.21 10.38
CA PHE A 263 13.51 -7.65 11.03
C PHE A 263 14.17 -6.57 11.91
N HIS A 264 13.37 -5.65 12.45
CA HIS A 264 13.72 -4.78 13.57
C HIS A 264 13.73 -5.59 14.86
N LEU A 265 14.86 -6.26 15.06
CA LEU A 265 15.01 -7.31 16.07
C LEU A 265 15.75 -6.83 17.32
N ASN A 266 16.12 -5.54 17.41
CA ASN A 266 16.77 -4.98 18.59
C ASN A 266 15.73 -4.53 19.64
N ASP A 267 16.02 -4.75 20.91
CA ASP A 267 15.14 -4.35 22.03
C ASP A 267 15.09 -2.82 22.25
N THR A 268 15.99 -2.08 21.62
CA THR A 268 16.01 -0.61 21.60
C THR A 268 15.14 -0.01 20.50
N ASP A 269 14.62 -0.84 19.59
CA ASP A 269 13.78 -0.35 18.50
C ASP A 269 12.44 0.09 19.07
N VAL A 270 12.15 1.39 18.89
CA VAL A 270 10.98 2.06 19.42
C VAL A 270 9.73 1.36 18.87
N ARG A 271 8.93 0.73 19.73
CA ARG A 271 7.52 0.45 19.41
C ARG A 271 6.82 1.80 19.24
N ILE A 272 6.71 2.27 18.01
CA ILE A 272 6.11 3.58 17.68
C ILE A 272 4.57 3.52 17.72
N PHE A 273 3.99 2.57 18.47
CA PHE A 273 2.55 2.43 18.58
C PHE A 273 2.12 1.94 19.96
N GLU A 274 0.97 2.44 20.39
CA GLU A 274 0.28 2.03 21.61
C GLU A 274 -0.46 0.71 21.37
N PRO A 275 -0.38 -0.27 22.31
CA PRO A 275 -1.14 -1.51 22.22
C PRO A 275 -2.64 -1.24 22.06
N ILE A 276 -3.32 -2.09 21.29
CA ILE A 276 -4.76 -1.90 21.01
C ILE A 276 -5.62 -1.86 22.29
N HIS A 277 -5.25 -2.64 23.31
CA HIS A 277 -5.95 -2.72 24.58
C HIS A 277 -5.73 -1.49 25.47
N ASP A 278 -4.74 -0.65 25.17
CA ASP A 278 -4.52 0.66 25.81
C ASP A 278 -5.19 1.78 25.01
N PHE A 279 -5.11 1.69 23.68
CA PHE A 279 -5.68 2.66 22.77
C PHE A 279 -7.21 2.74 22.84
N LEU A 280 -7.89 1.60 22.75
CA LEU A 280 -9.35 1.56 22.67
C LEU A 280 -10.04 2.14 23.91
N PRO A 281 -9.63 1.82 25.16
CA PRO A 281 -10.17 2.47 26.34
C PRO A 281 -9.98 3.98 26.35
N ARG A 282 -8.79 4.46 25.97
CA ARG A 282 -8.50 5.90 25.89
C ARG A 282 -9.37 6.61 24.86
N LYS A 283 -9.61 5.99 23.70
CA LYS A 283 -10.52 6.53 22.67
C LYS A 283 -11.99 6.49 23.10
N ALA A 284 -12.41 5.46 23.84
CA ALA A 284 -13.79 5.34 24.31
C ALA A 284 -14.12 6.30 25.47
N TYR A 285 -13.16 6.53 26.36
CA TYR A 285 -13.31 7.31 27.59
C TYR A 285 -12.14 8.30 27.76
N PRO A 286 -12.05 9.37 26.95
CA PRO A 286 -10.91 10.29 26.98
C PRO A 286 -10.71 10.98 28.33
N ASP A 287 -11.80 11.25 29.06
CA ASP A 287 -11.80 12.04 30.30
C ASP A 287 -12.13 11.23 31.58
N ASP A 288 -12.30 9.90 31.50
CA ASP A 288 -12.73 9.07 32.62
C ASP A 288 -11.74 7.93 32.88
N GLN A 289 -10.78 8.17 33.78
CA GLN A 289 -9.74 7.20 34.14
C GLN A 289 -10.31 5.88 34.67
N GLY A 290 -11.32 5.94 35.54
CA GLY A 290 -11.91 4.73 36.14
C GLY A 290 -12.54 3.82 35.08
N LYS A 291 -13.23 4.39 34.09
CA LYS A 291 -13.78 3.62 32.97
C LYS A 291 -12.70 3.13 32.00
N ARG A 292 -11.61 3.89 31.80
CA ARG A 292 -10.45 3.42 31.02
C ARG A 292 -9.86 2.17 31.63
N ASP A 293 -9.49 2.23 32.91
CA ASP A 293 -8.86 1.14 33.64
C ASP A 293 -9.77 -0.09 33.68
N ALA A 294 -11.06 0.11 33.95
CA ALA A 294 -12.04 -0.98 33.98
C ALA A 294 -12.20 -1.67 32.61
N LEU A 295 -12.14 -0.91 31.51
CA LEU A 295 -12.22 -1.49 30.17
C LEU A 295 -10.91 -2.18 29.78
N GLN A 296 -9.76 -1.55 30.05
CA GLN A 296 -8.43 -2.14 29.82
C GLN A 296 -8.27 -3.46 30.57
N ALA A 297 -8.66 -3.51 31.85
CA ALA A 297 -8.61 -4.71 32.69
C ALA A 297 -9.46 -5.87 32.14
N ARG A 298 -10.48 -5.57 31.32
CA ARG A 298 -11.26 -6.58 30.60
C ARG A 298 -10.61 -7.00 29.28
N MET A 299 -9.94 -6.08 28.59
CA MET A 299 -9.31 -6.33 27.29
C MET A 299 -7.98 -7.10 27.43
N GLN A 300 -7.17 -6.76 28.44
CA GLN A 300 -5.82 -7.32 28.62
C GLN A 300 -5.82 -8.85 28.69
N PRO A 301 -6.67 -9.51 29.50
CA PRO A 301 -6.61 -10.97 29.61
C PRO A 301 -6.95 -11.67 28.30
N ASP A 302 -7.90 -11.13 27.52
CA ASP A 302 -8.28 -11.66 26.21
C ASP A 302 -7.15 -11.48 25.20
N TYR A 303 -6.52 -10.30 25.19
CA TYR A 303 -5.33 -10.03 24.37
C TYR A 303 -4.20 -11.03 24.70
N ASP A 304 -3.78 -11.12 25.97
CA ASP A 304 -2.65 -11.94 26.40
C ASP A 304 -2.89 -13.43 26.17
N LYS A 305 -4.13 -13.89 26.34
CA LYS A 305 -4.51 -15.28 26.04
C LYS A 305 -4.36 -15.56 24.56
N VAL A 306 -4.98 -14.73 23.71
CA VAL A 306 -4.95 -14.95 22.26
C VAL A 306 -3.56 -14.78 21.67
N TYR A 307 -2.77 -13.82 22.16
CA TYR A 307 -1.37 -13.66 21.79
C TYR A 307 -0.57 -14.94 22.10
N ARG A 308 -0.68 -15.48 23.32
CA ARG A 308 0.01 -16.73 23.70
C ARG A 308 -0.44 -17.94 22.89
N ASP A 309 -1.73 -18.05 22.60
CA ASP A 309 -2.25 -19.12 21.75
C ASP A 309 -1.71 -19.01 20.32
N GLN A 310 -1.62 -17.78 19.78
CA GLN A 310 -1.02 -17.55 18.47
C GLN A 310 0.48 -17.86 18.46
N MET A 311 1.22 -17.51 19.51
CA MET A 311 2.64 -17.88 19.65
C MET A 311 2.83 -19.40 19.64
N ARG A 312 1.93 -20.18 20.25
CA ARG A 312 1.97 -21.64 20.17
C ARG A 312 1.76 -22.15 18.74
N ILE A 313 0.85 -21.53 17.99
CA ILE A 313 0.65 -21.83 16.56
C ILE A 313 1.93 -21.51 15.77
N ILE A 314 2.50 -20.32 15.95
CA ILE A 314 3.73 -19.90 15.25
C ILE A 314 4.87 -20.89 15.51
N VAL A 315 5.06 -21.31 16.76
CA VAL A 315 6.09 -22.31 17.11
C VAL A 315 5.81 -23.66 16.42
N ARG A 316 4.55 -24.10 16.40
CA ARG A 316 4.16 -25.36 15.75
C ARG A 316 4.40 -25.32 14.23
N GLU A 317 4.07 -24.20 13.58
CA GLU A 317 4.22 -23.99 12.14
C GLU A 317 5.62 -23.47 11.74
N TRP A 318 6.57 -23.38 12.69
CA TRP A 318 7.88 -22.76 12.45
C TRP A 318 8.62 -23.35 11.26
N ALA A 319 8.52 -24.66 11.03
CA ALA A 319 9.17 -25.32 9.89
C ALA A 319 8.67 -24.77 8.53
N GLU A 320 7.38 -24.42 8.41
CA GLU A 320 6.85 -23.79 7.19
C GLU A 320 7.31 -22.33 7.08
N ILE A 321 7.31 -21.59 8.19
CA ILE A 321 7.82 -20.21 8.23
C ILE A 321 9.28 -20.18 7.79
N GLU A 322 10.12 -21.05 8.33
CA GLU A 322 11.54 -21.13 8.00
C GLU A 322 11.74 -21.51 6.54
N ARG A 323 11.01 -22.52 6.02
CA ARG A 323 11.03 -22.86 4.59
C ARG A 323 10.69 -21.67 3.70
N TYR A 324 9.66 -20.93 4.05
CA TYR A 324 9.26 -19.72 3.33
C TYR A 324 10.36 -18.64 3.36
N LEU A 325 10.93 -18.35 4.53
CA LEU A 325 12.01 -17.37 4.65
C LEU A 325 13.25 -17.78 3.86
N ILE A 326 13.59 -19.07 3.82
CA ILE A 326 14.68 -19.62 2.99
C ILE A 326 14.41 -19.39 1.50
N GLN A 327 13.17 -19.62 1.03
CA GLN A 327 12.78 -19.31 -0.36
C GLN A 327 12.92 -17.81 -0.65
N MET A 328 12.68 -16.96 0.34
CA MET A 328 12.83 -15.51 0.26
C MET A 328 14.26 -14.99 0.51
N ARG A 329 15.26 -15.87 0.72
CA ARG A 329 16.64 -15.51 1.09
C ARG A 329 17.24 -14.36 0.27
N ARG A 330 17.06 -14.38 -1.06
CA ARG A 330 17.58 -13.31 -1.94
C ARG A 330 16.88 -11.97 -1.67
N HIS A 331 15.55 -11.98 -1.56
CA HIS A 331 14.76 -10.78 -1.28
C HIS A 331 15.09 -10.22 0.10
N ILE A 332 15.22 -11.08 1.12
CA ILE A 332 15.59 -10.66 2.49
C ILE A 332 16.98 -10.02 2.50
N ARG A 333 17.95 -10.60 1.79
CA ARG A 333 19.30 -10.01 1.68
C ARG A 333 19.27 -8.65 0.96
N THR A 334 18.51 -8.53 -0.13
CA THR A 334 18.34 -7.25 -0.83
C THR A 334 17.68 -6.21 0.06
N TYR A 335 16.66 -6.61 0.81
CA TYR A 335 15.87 -5.74 1.67
C TYR A 335 16.64 -5.25 2.91
N THR A 336 17.30 -6.16 3.63
CA THR A 336 18.01 -5.85 4.89
C THR A 336 19.45 -5.40 4.69
N GLY A 337 20.08 -5.77 3.57
CA GLY A 337 21.54 -5.68 3.40
C GLY A 337 22.33 -6.66 4.26
N GLU A 338 21.67 -7.48 5.09
CA GLU A 338 22.32 -8.41 6.01
C GLU A 338 22.46 -9.83 5.43
N VAL A 339 23.35 -10.62 6.05
CA VAL A 339 23.48 -12.05 5.77
C VAL A 339 22.23 -12.77 6.31
N PHE A 340 21.56 -13.53 5.43
CA PHE A 340 20.29 -14.19 5.74
C PHE A 340 20.34 -15.06 7.00
N GLU A 341 21.44 -15.80 7.20
CA GLU A 341 21.63 -16.69 8.34
C GLU A 341 21.58 -15.92 9.67
N LYS A 342 22.10 -14.69 9.71
CA LYS A 342 22.01 -13.79 10.87
C LYS A 342 20.57 -13.35 11.12
N VAL A 343 19.87 -12.93 10.07
CA VAL A 343 18.46 -12.52 10.16
C VAL A 343 17.61 -13.68 10.68
N LEU A 344 17.75 -14.88 10.09
CA LEU A 344 17.01 -16.07 10.48
C LEU A 344 17.31 -16.48 11.92
N ALA A 345 18.58 -16.42 12.35
CA ALA A 345 18.95 -16.72 13.73
C ALA A 345 18.27 -15.77 14.73
N ASN A 346 18.23 -14.46 14.42
CA ASN A 346 17.57 -13.48 15.29
C ASN A 346 16.05 -13.70 15.37
N VAL A 347 15.39 -14.03 14.25
CA VAL A 347 13.96 -14.38 14.25
C VAL A 347 13.72 -15.64 15.09
N LYS A 348 14.57 -16.69 14.93
CA LYS A 348 14.49 -17.92 15.74
C LYS A 348 14.64 -17.63 17.23
N ALA A 349 15.63 -16.81 17.60
CA ALA A 349 15.84 -16.40 18.98
C ALA A 349 14.56 -15.79 19.57
N ARG A 350 13.90 -14.87 18.88
CA ARG A 350 12.62 -14.30 19.35
C ARG A 350 11.48 -15.30 19.50
N VAL A 351 11.42 -16.30 18.63
CA VAL A 351 10.35 -17.33 18.67
C VAL A 351 10.56 -18.31 19.82
N PHE A 352 11.81 -18.68 20.12
CA PHE A 352 12.13 -19.77 21.05
C PHE A 352 12.73 -19.33 22.39
N GLU A 353 13.42 -18.18 22.47
CA GLU A 353 14.09 -17.69 23.68
C GLU A 353 13.19 -16.81 24.57
N LYS A 354 12.09 -16.24 24.04
CA LYS A 354 11.09 -15.50 24.84
C LYS A 354 10.17 -16.40 25.69
N ARG A 355 10.66 -17.57 26.13
CA ARG A 355 9.89 -18.56 26.91
C ARG A 355 10.21 -18.53 28.39
#